data_AF-A0A3B8HLQ8-F1
#
_entry.id   AF-A0A3B8HLQ8-F1
#
_cell.length_a   1.000
_cell.length_b   1.000
_cell.length_c   1.000
_cell.angle_alpha   90.00
_cell.angle_beta   90.00
_cell.angle_gamma   90.00
#
_symmetry.space_group_name_H-M   'P 1'
#
loop_
_entity.id
_entity.type
_entity.pdbx_description
1 polymer ?
#
loop_
_entity_poly.entity_id
_entity_poly.type
_entity_poly.pdbx_seq_one_letter_code
_entity_poly.pdbx_strand_id
1 'polypeptide(L)'
;MTDKQYSDPMSSKVRVTVCTPKGSCKRGCKEVRETLVEELGKRKLKIVVGNAKAGCDGNCETGPVLGFPDGLFFYLGVSPADVPEIVEETLVHGRIMTSFVSVNPDRSYRSDVFFERHTGQLVAIDDRVCMVDVARYFLAFEAGLSCGKCIPCRLGLVRMREFVERIATGKGSTDDLDQIKVLCDTMIVAPYCEFAMASSRPVLTAVKCFRDEFLAHIEQKVCAAGVCQELLPSAAEKKAAA
;
A
#
# COMPACT_ATOMS: atom_id res chain seq x y z
N MET A 1 -33.90 8.13 -9.57
CA MET A 1 -32.42 8.19 -9.63
C MET A 1 -31.95 6.82 -10.08
N THR A 2 -31.45 6.75 -11.31
CA THR A 2 -31.02 5.50 -11.97
C THR A 2 -29.90 4.84 -11.16
N ASP A 3 -30.10 3.57 -10.80
CA ASP A 3 -29.12 2.75 -10.11
C ASP A 3 -27.82 2.75 -10.93
N LYS A 4 -26.76 3.38 -10.41
CA LYS A 4 -25.50 3.52 -11.16
C LYS A 4 -24.94 2.12 -11.40
N GLN A 5 -24.70 1.80 -12.67
CA GLN A 5 -24.18 0.50 -13.14
C GLN A 5 -22.74 0.18 -12.68
N TYR A 6 -22.06 1.09 -11.97
CA TYR A 6 -20.65 0.99 -11.61
C TYR A 6 -20.41 1.22 -10.11
N SER A 7 -19.19 0.97 -9.63
CA SER A 7 -18.74 1.23 -8.25
C SER A 7 -19.15 2.65 -7.81
N ASP A 8 -20.06 2.75 -6.84
CA ASP A 8 -20.44 4.02 -6.20
C ASP A 8 -19.98 3.96 -4.74
N PRO A 9 -18.84 4.60 -4.40
CA PRO A 9 -18.30 4.58 -3.04
C PRO A 9 -19.20 5.31 -2.02
N MET A 10 -20.26 6.00 -2.47
CA MET A 10 -21.21 6.71 -1.61
C MET A 10 -22.50 5.90 -1.31
N SER A 11 -22.61 4.67 -1.81
CA SER A 11 -23.79 3.81 -1.65
C SER A 11 -23.76 3.05 -0.31
N SER A 12 -24.86 3.07 0.45
CA SER A 12 -24.98 2.38 1.75
C SER A 12 -25.22 0.86 1.66
N LYS A 13 -25.04 0.26 0.48
CA LYS A 13 -25.29 -1.18 0.22
C LYS A 13 -23.98 -1.85 -0.14
N VAL A 14 -23.65 -2.94 0.56
CA VAL A 14 -22.47 -3.77 0.31
C VAL A 14 -22.48 -4.23 -1.16
N ARG A 15 -21.42 -3.90 -1.89
CA ARG A 15 -21.33 -4.15 -3.34
C ARG A 15 -20.08 -4.96 -3.67
N VAL A 16 -20.26 -5.94 -4.55
CA VAL A 16 -19.14 -6.64 -5.20
C VAL A 16 -19.21 -6.31 -6.68
N THR A 17 -18.08 -6.01 -7.30
CA THR A 17 -18.02 -5.71 -8.74
C THR A 17 -17.26 -6.79 -9.48
N VAL A 18 -17.76 -7.22 -10.64
CA VAL A 18 -17.06 -8.14 -11.53
C VAL A 18 -16.68 -7.40 -12.81
N CYS A 19 -15.48 -7.65 -13.34
CA CYS A 19 -15.07 -7.07 -14.62
C CYS A 19 -16.04 -7.44 -15.75
N THR A 20 -16.35 -6.47 -16.61
CA THR A 20 -17.26 -6.65 -17.74
C THR A 20 -16.58 -6.07 -18.99
N PRO A 21 -15.89 -6.89 -19.81
CA PRO A 21 -15.25 -6.42 -21.03
C PRO A 21 -16.29 -5.92 -22.03
N LYS A 22 -15.87 -5.07 -22.98
CA LYS A 22 -16.75 -4.56 -24.05
C LYS A 22 -17.15 -5.66 -25.05
N GLY A 23 -16.40 -6.76 -25.12
CA GLY A 23 -16.64 -7.92 -25.97
C GLY A 23 -16.84 -9.22 -25.19
N SER A 24 -16.53 -10.36 -25.79
CA SER A 24 -16.58 -11.66 -25.13
C SER A 24 -15.34 -11.91 -24.26
N CYS A 25 -15.57 -12.44 -23.07
CA CYS A 25 -14.52 -12.70 -22.09
C CYS A 25 -13.96 -14.11 -22.29
N LYS A 26 -12.70 -14.24 -22.71
CA LYS A 26 -12.08 -15.57 -22.92
C LYS A 26 -11.66 -16.27 -21.63
N ARG A 27 -11.75 -15.58 -20.50
CA ARG A 27 -11.29 -16.03 -19.18
C ARG A 27 -12.41 -16.27 -18.17
N GLY A 28 -13.67 -16.30 -18.62
CA GLY A 28 -14.79 -16.75 -17.78
C GLY A 28 -15.39 -15.73 -16.81
N CYS A 29 -15.21 -14.42 -17.03
CA CYS A 29 -15.81 -13.41 -16.14
C CYS A 29 -17.35 -13.41 -16.12
N LYS A 30 -17.99 -13.92 -17.18
CA LYS A 30 -19.44 -14.14 -17.20
C LYS A 30 -19.85 -15.29 -16.26
N GLU A 31 -19.14 -16.41 -16.32
CA GLU A 31 -19.37 -17.57 -15.46
C GLU A 31 -19.17 -17.21 -13.98
N VAL A 32 -18.07 -16.54 -13.65
CA VAL A 32 -17.79 -16.07 -12.28
C VAL A 32 -18.95 -15.20 -11.74
N ARG A 33 -19.51 -14.33 -12.58
CA ARG A 33 -20.63 -13.48 -12.18
C ARG A 33 -21.90 -14.28 -11.92
N GLU A 34 -22.22 -15.22 -12.81
CA GLU A 34 -23.40 -16.08 -12.69
C GLU A 34 -23.33 -16.92 -11.42
N THR A 35 -22.18 -17.56 -11.17
CA THR A 35 -21.94 -18.33 -9.94
C THR A 35 -22.03 -17.44 -8.69
N LEU A 36 -21.50 -16.22 -8.74
CA LEU A 36 -21.56 -15.30 -7.60
C LEU A 36 -23.00 -14.89 -7.28
N VAL A 37 -23.82 -14.59 -8.29
CA VAL A 37 -25.24 -14.27 -8.09
C VAL A 37 -26.01 -15.47 -7.54
N GLU A 38 -25.72 -16.68 -8.03
CA GLU A 38 -26.35 -17.91 -7.54
C GLU A 38 -26.02 -18.19 -6.08
N GLU A 39 -24.74 -18.11 -5.69
CA GLU A 39 -24.29 -18.33 -4.32
C GLU A 39 -24.83 -17.28 -3.33
N LEU A 40 -24.87 -16.00 -3.74
CA LEU A 40 -25.49 -14.95 -2.95
C LEU A 40 -27.00 -15.19 -2.76
N GLY A 41 -27.66 -15.70 -3.80
CA GLY A 41 -29.07 -16.10 -3.77
C GLY A 41 -29.34 -17.24 -2.79
N LYS A 42 -28.54 -18.32 -2.84
CA LYS A 42 -28.63 -19.47 -1.92
C LYS A 42 -28.53 -19.04 -0.46
N ARG A 43 -27.64 -18.10 -0.17
CA ARG A 43 -27.36 -17.61 1.20
C ARG A 43 -28.23 -16.42 1.63
N LYS A 44 -29.15 -15.97 0.76
CA LYS A 44 -30.04 -14.81 0.99
C LYS A 44 -29.30 -13.53 1.43
N LEU A 45 -28.08 -13.35 0.94
CA LEU A 45 -27.25 -12.19 1.25
C LEU A 45 -27.72 -10.97 0.46
N LYS A 46 -27.93 -9.84 1.12
CA LYS A 46 -28.38 -8.58 0.50
C LYS A 46 -27.22 -7.80 -0.14
N ILE A 47 -26.37 -8.49 -0.90
CA ILE A 47 -25.17 -7.93 -1.55
C ILE A 47 -25.48 -7.70 -3.04
N VAL A 48 -25.09 -6.53 -3.55
CA VAL A 48 -25.34 -6.17 -4.95
C VAL A 48 -24.11 -6.50 -5.81
N VAL A 49 -24.32 -7.23 -6.92
CA VAL A 49 -23.26 -7.51 -7.89
C VAL A 49 -23.29 -6.48 -9.03
N GLY A 50 -22.37 -5.52 -8.99
CA GLY A 50 -22.22 -4.45 -9.98
C GLY A 50 -21.22 -4.74 -11.09
N ASN A 51 -21.15 -3.86 -12.10
CA ASN A 51 -20.11 -3.91 -13.12
C ASN A 51 -18.87 -3.13 -12.64
N ALA A 52 -17.69 -3.71 -12.75
CA ALA A 52 -16.47 -2.93 -12.62
C ALA A 52 -16.27 -2.08 -13.88
N LYS A 53 -15.74 -0.86 -13.74
CA LYS A 53 -15.40 0.03 -14.86
C LYS A 53 -14.11 -0.46 -15.54
N ALA A 54 -14.18 -1.61 -16.21
CA ALA A 54 -13.07 -2.22 -16.91
C ALA A 54 -13.20 -2.00 -18.43
N GLY A 55 -12.32 -1.18 -19.00
CA GLY A 55 -12.26 -0.93 -20.45
C GLY A 55 -11.43 -1.97 -21.20
N CYS A 56 -11.65 -3.27 -20.94
CA CYS A 56 -10.86 -4.36 -21.54
C CYS A 56 -11.57 -4.98 -22.76
N ASP A 57 -10.77 -5.49 -23.69
CA ASP A 57 -11.19 -6.23 -24.89
C ASP A 57 -11.49 -7.73 -24.64
N GLY A 58 -11.26 -8.21 -23.41
CA GLY A 58 -11.58 -9.57 -22.99
C GLY A 58 -10.42 -10.57 -23.12
N ASN A 59 -9.20 -10.10 -23.45
CA ASN A 59 -8.01 -10.93 -23.61
C ASN A 59 -6.96 -10.72 -22.49
N CYS A 60 -7.39 -10.61 -21.23
CA CYS A 60 -6.46 -10.42 -20.12
C CYS A 60 -5.64 -11.70 -19.82
N GLU A 61 -4.37 -11.51 -19.43
CA GLU A 61 -3.51 -12.59 -18.92
C GLU A 61 -3.87 -12.97 -17.48
N THR A 62 -4.39 -12.01 -16.71
CA THR A 62 -4.61 -12.11 -15.27
C THR A 62 -5.94 -12.77 -14.86
N GLY A 63 -6.85 -13.00 -15.80
CA GLY A 63 -8.17 -13.58 -15.53
C GLY A 63 -9.21 -12.58 -14.99
N PRO A 64 -10.39 -13.07 -14.55
CA PRO A 64 -11.46 -12.23 -14.02
C PRO A 64 -11.05 -11.43 -12.79
N VAL A 65 -11.54 -10.21 -12.69
CA VAL A 65 -11.27 -9.30 -11.57
C VAL A 65 -12.55 -9.13 -10.76
N LEU A 66 -12.47 -9.43 -9.47
CA LEU A 66 -13.47 -9.09 -8.48
C LEU A 66 -13.02 -7.84 -7.72
N GLY A 67 -13.88 -6.85 -7.56
CA GLY A 67 -13.63 -5.66 -6.77
C GLY A 67 -14.57 -5.60 -5.58
N PHE A 68 -14.03 -5.14 -4.45
CA PHE A 68 -14.76 -4.92 -3.21
C PHE A 68 -14.64 -3.43 -2.87
N PRO A 69 -15.48 -2.54 -3.45
CA PRO A 69 -15.38 -1.10 -3.26
C PRO A 69 -15.40 -0.66 -1.80
N ASP A 70 -16.21 -1.31 -0.96
CA ASP A 70 -16.33 -0.99 0.46
C ASP A 70 -15.07 -1.40 1.24
N GLY A 71 -14.40 -2.47 0.82
CA GLY A 71 -13.13 -2.93 1.40
C GLY A 71 -11.88 -2.32 0.74
N LEU A 72 -12.05 -1.57 -0.36
CA LEU A 72 -10.99 -0.98 -1.16
C LEU A 72 -9.94 -1.97 -1.72
N PHE A 73 -10.28 -3.23 -1.97
CA PHE A 73 -9.37 -4.23 -2.56
C PHE A 73 -9.95 -4.97 -3.77
N PHE A 74 -9.10 -5.69 -4.49
CA PHE A 74 -9.46 -6.48 -5.66
C PHE A 74 -8.92 -7.91 -5.56
N TYR A 75 -9.67 -8.87 -6.08
CA TYR A 75 -9.21 -10.23 -6.36
C TYR A 75 -8.93 -10.39 -7.85
N LEU A 76 -7.82 -11.03 -8.18
CA LEU A 76 -7.40 -11.32 -9.55
C LEU A 76 -7.41 -12.83 -9.80
N GLY A 77 -7.68 -13.22 -11.04
CA GLY A 77 -7.60 -14.62 -11.46
C GLY A 77 -8.66 -15.52 -10.85
N VAL A 78 -9.77 -14.95 -10.40
CA VAL A 78 -10.86 -15.71 -9.77
C VAL A 78 -11.51 -16.63 -10.79
N SER A 79 -11.61 -17.91 -10.48
CA SER A 79 -12.36 -18.90 -11.25
C SER A 79 -13.75 -19.13 -10.65
N PRO A 80 -14.70 -19.71 -11.39
CA PRO A 80 -16.02 -20.05 -10.86
C PRO A 80 -15.97 -21.00 -9.65
N ALA A 81 -14.94 -21.85 -9.55
CA ALA A 81 -14.78 -22.79 -8.46
C ALA A 81 -14.41 -22.12 -7.12
N ASP A 82 -13.78 -20.94 -7.17
CA ASP A 82 -13.33 -20.20 -5.98
C ASP A 82 -14.47 -19.38 -5.35
N VAL A 83 -15.55 -19.15 -6.11
CA VAL A 83 -16.66 -18.26 -5.71
C VAL A 83 -17.32 -18.70 -4.40
N PRO A 84 -17.66 -19.98 -4.15
CA PRO A 84 -18.28 -20.39 -2.89
C PRO A 84 -17.40 -20.07 -1.67
N GLU A 85 -16.09 -20.26 -1.80
CA GLU A 85 -15.12 -19.97 -0.73
C GLU A 85 -14.98 -18.45 -0.52
N ILE A 86 -14.91 -17.66 -1.60
CA ILE A 86 -14.87 -16.20 -1.53
C ILE A 86 -16.12 -15.64 -0.82
N VAL A 87 -17.30 -16.21 -1.09
CA VAL A 87 -18.53 -15.80 -0.43
C VAL A 87 -18.49 -16.14 1.07
N GLU A 88 -18.03 -17.33 1.43
CA GLU A 88 -17.90 -17.76 2.83
C GLU A 88 -16.86 -16.92 3.59
N GLU A 89 -15.64 -16.86 3.10
CA GLU A 89 -14.52 -16.26 3.80
C GLU A 89 -14.63 -14.74 3.78
N THR A 90 -14.82 -14.14 2.60
CA THR A 90 -14.74 -12.69 2.45
C THR A 90 -16.06 -11.99 2.72
N LEU A 91 -17.19 -12.50 2.21
CA LEU A 91 -18.48 -11.81 2.34
C LEU A 91 -19.23 -12.12 3.64
N VAL A 92 -19.07 -13.33 4.19
CA VAL A 92 -19.70 -13.72 5.46
C VAL A 92 -18.78 -13.45 6.65
N HIS A 93 -17.54 -13.95 6.61
CA HIS A 93 -16.61 -13.83 7.74
C HIS A 93 -15.74 -12.56 7.72
N GLY A 94 -15.71 -11.82 6.60
CA GLY A 94 -14.85 -10.62 6.46
C GLY A 94 -13.36 -10.93 6.34
N ARG A 95 -12.98 -12.20 6.09
CA ARG A 95 -11.59 -12.63 5.93
C ARG A 95 -11.11 -12.43 4.49
N ILE A 96 -9.94 -11.80 4.34
CA ILE A 96 -9.31 -11.59 3.04
C ILE A 96 -8.53 -12.84 2.64
N MET A 97 -8.80 -13.35 1.45
CA MET A 97 -8.11 -14.49 0.86
C MET A 97 -6.83 -14.01 0.17
N THR A 98 -5.68 -14.25 0.81
CA THR A 98 -4.37 -13.79 0.34
C THR A 98 -3.98 -14.37 -1.02
N SER A 99 -4.49 -15.54 -1.38
CA SER A 99 -4.24 -16.20 -2.67
C SER A 99 -4.75 -15.40 -3.88
N PHE A 100 -5.76 -14.54 -3.67
CA PHE A 100 -6.41 -13.80 -4.75
C PHE A 100 -6.16 -12.28 -4.67
N VAL A 101 -5.78 -11.77 -3.50
CA VAL A 101 -5.71 -10.32 -3.26
C VAL A 101 -4.63 -9.65 -4.11
N SER A 102 -5.05 -8.65 -4.89
CA SER A 102 -4.14 -7.77 -5.59
C SER A 102 -3.63 -6.71 -4.63
N VAL A 103 -2.39 -6.88 -4.18
CA VAL A 103 -1.68 -5.80 -3.49
C VAL A 103 -0.95 -4.97 -4.53
N ASN A 104 -1.38 -3.72 -4.70
CA ASN A 104 -0.66 -2.76 -5.50
C ASN A 104 0.50 -2.22 -4.65
N PRO A 105 1.77 -2.49 -4.99
CA PRO A 105 2.92 -2.07 -4.19
C PRO A 105 3.09 -0.56 -4.13
N ASP A 106 2.52 0.17 -5.09
CA ASP A 106 2.59 1.63 -5.18
C ASP A 106 1.38 2.32 -4.51
N ARG A 107 0.42 1.56 -3.97
CA ARG A 107 -0.78 2.08 -3.33
C ARG A 107 -1.06 1.35 -2.02
N SER A 108 -0.76 2.03 -0.91
CA SER A 108 -1.21 1.61 0.41
C SER A 108 -2.74 1.82 0.52
N TYR A 109 -3.49 0.74 0.73
CA TYR A 109 -4.95 0.77 0.89
C TYR A 109 -5.38 1.10 2.34
N ARG A 110 -4.40 1.13 3.24
CA ARG A 110 -4.51 1.36 4.68
C ARG A 110 -3.16 1.86 5.17
N SER A 111 -3.12 3.01 5.83
CA SER A 111 -1.89 3.66 6.32
C SER A 111 -1.05 2.79 7.26
N ASP A 112 -1.57 1.66 7.72
CA ASP A 112 -0.92 0.71 8.61
C ASP A 112 -0.34 -0.54 7.93
N VAL A 113 -0.34 -0.65 6.59
CA VAL A 113 0.20 -1.84 5.91
C VAL A 113 1.27 -1.48 4.88
N PHE A 114 2.49 -1.95 5.13
CA PHE A 114 3.66 -1.87 4.26
C PHE A 114 3.85 -3.22 3.55
N PHE A 115 3.83 -3.22 2.22
CA PHE A 115 4.07 -4.43 1.40
C PHE A 115 5.20 -4.17 0.40
N GLU A 116 6.29 -4.94 0.52
CA GLU A 116 7.40 -4.91 -0.44
C GLU A 116 7.31 -6.15 -1.34
N ARG A 117 6.97 -5.92 -2.61
CA ARG A 117 6.62 -6.96 -3.57
C ARG A 117 7.78 -7.89 -3.95
N HIS A 118 9.03 -7.43 -3.90
CA HIS A 118 10.17 -8.20 -4.38
C HIS A 118 10.71 -9.19 -3.35
N THR A 119 10.52 -8.89 -2.07
CA THR A 119 10.93 -9.71 -0.93
C THR A 119 9.78 -10.52 -0.34
N GLY A 120 8.52 -10.18 -0.68
CA GLY A 120 7.33 -10.85 -0.14
C GLY A 120 7.04 -10.51 1.33
N GLN A 121 7.65 -9.45 1.86
CA GLN A 121 7.48 -9.02 3.24
C GLN A 121 6.18 -8.22 3.41
N LEU A 122 5.37 -8.64 4.39
CA LEU A 122 4.18 -7.95 4.84
C LEU A 122 4.43 -7.43 6.27
N VAL A 123 4.39 -6.11 6.45
CA VAL A 123 4.59 -5.47 7.74
C VAL A 123 3.36 -4.61 8.05
N ALA A 124 2.70 -4.91 9.17
CA ALA A 124 1.62 -4.07 9.70
C ALA A 124 2.19 -3.13 10.76
N ILE A 125 1.96 -1.83 10.60
CA ILE A 125 2.53 -0.73 11.40
C ILE A 125 1.37 0.12 11.93
N ASP A 126 1.18 0.17 13.25
CA ASP A 126 0.11 0.97 13.88
C ASP A 126 0.30 2.48 13.65
N ASP A 127 -0.79 3.26 13.74
CA ASP A 127 -0.78 4.73 13.58
C ASP A 127 0.01 5.47 14.69
N ARG A 128 0.37 4.74 15.74
CA ARG A 128 1.23 5.17 16.84
C ARG A 128 2.72 5.11 16.51
N VAL A 129 3.09 4.62 15.33
CA VAL A 129 4.48 4.50 14.89
C VAL A 129 4.81 5.63 13.91
N CYS A 130 5.96 6.26 14.12
CA CYS A 130 6.45 7.30 13.21
C CYS A 130 7.16 6.67 12.00
N MET A 131 6.71 6.92 10.78
CA MET A 131 7.34 6.36 9.58
C MET A 131 8.70 7.00 9.26
N VAL A 132 8.94 8.24 9.72
CA VAL A 132 10.27 8.85 9.67
C VAL A 132 11.25 8.08 10.55
N ASP A 133 10.83 7.70 11.76
CA ASP A 133 11.64 6.93 12.70
C ASP A 133 11.88 5.48 12.21
N VAL A 134 10.86 4.86 11.59
CA VAL A 134 11.02 3.56 10.94
C VAL A 134 12.08 3.61 9.84
N ALA A 135 12.03 4.62 8.97
CA ALA A 135 13.03 4.79 7.92
C ALA A 135 14.44 5.02 8.52
N ARG A 136 14.53 5.80 9.61
CA ARG A 136 15.77 6.09 10.34
C ARG A 136 16.40 4.82 10.91
N TYR A 137 15.61 4.02 11.62
CA TYR A 137 16.02 2.73 12.18
C TYR A 137 16.47 1.77 11.09
N PHE A 138 15.67 1.63 10.04
CA PHE A 138 15.96 0.73 8.93
C PHE A 138 17.28 1.09 8.23
N LEU A 139 17.48 2.37 7.90
CA LEU A 139 18.71 2.86 7.27
C LEU A 139 19.94 2.69 8.18
N ALA A 140 19.79 2.87 9.50
CA ALA A 140 20.85 2.63 10.45
C ALA A 140 21.30 1.16 10.47
N PHE A 141 20.35 0.24 10.41
CA PHE A 141 20.61 -1.20 10.34
C PHE A 141 21.28 -1.59 9.01
N GLU A 142 20.69 -1.20 7.88
CA GLU A 142 21.18 -1.53 6.53
C GLU A 142 22.59 -0.98 6.26
N ALA A 143 22.89 0.24 6.74
CA ALA A 143 24.22 0.83 6.62
C ALA A 143 25.30 -0.03 7.32
N GLY A 144 24.94 -0.74 8.39
CA GLY A 144 25.85 -1.66 9.10
C GLY A 144 26.09 -3.00 8.37
N LEU A 145 25.21 -3.38 7.43
CA LEU A 145 25.31 -4.62 6.67
C LEU A 145 26.02 -4.46 5.31
N SER A 146 26.19 -3.22 4.84
CA SER A 146 26.82 -2.95 3.55
C SER A 146 28.26 -3.48 3.50
N CYS A 147 28.59 -4.26 2.47
CA CYS A 147 29.96 -4.73 2.25
C CYS A 147 30.91 -3.65 1.73
N GLY A 148 30.41 -2.45 1.41
CA GLY A 148 31.23 -1.30 0.99
C GLY A 148 31.73 -1.33 -0.46
N LYS A 149 31.38 -2.34 -1.27
CA LYS A 149 31.94 -2.54 -2.62
C LYS A 149 31.52 -1.49 -3.64
N CYS A 150 30.22 -1.21 -3.77
CA CYS A 150 29.72 -0.24 -4.75
C CYS A 150 29.41 1.12 -4.10
N ILE A 151 29.75 2.19 -4.84
CA ILE A 151 29.54 3.59 -4.43
C ILE A 151 28.09 3.88 -4.04
N PRO A 152 27.07 3.57 -4.87
CA PRO A 152 25.69 3.91 -4.54
C PRO A 152 25.23 3.24 -3.24
N CYS A 153 25.66 2.00 -2.95
CA CYS A 153 25.31 1.33 -1.70
C CYS A 153 26.03 1.94 -0.50
N ARG A 154 27.38 1.99 -0.54
CA ARG A 154 28.19 2.35 0.63
C ARG A 154 27.99 3.80 1.07
N LEU A 155 27.79 4.70 0.12
CA LEU A 155 27.57 6.12 0.40
C LEU A 155 26.08 6.45 0.47
N GLY A 156 25.26 5.87 -0.41
CA GLY A 156 23.83 6.17 -0.46
C GLY A 156 23.12 5.83 0.84
N LEU A 157 23.40 4.66 1.44
CA LEU A 157 22.80 4.28 2.73
C LEU A 157 23.15 5.26 3.85
N VAL A 158 24.42 5.65 3.93
CA VAL A 158 24.91 6.61 4.94
C VAL A 158 24.26 7.98 4.73
N ARG A 159 24.20 8.47 3.49
CA ARG A 159 23.61 9.77 3.15
C ARG A 159 22.11 9.80 3.39
N MET A 160 21.38 8.76 2.99
CA MET A 160 19.95 8.66 3.30
C MET A 160 19.70 8.67 4.80
N ARG A 161 20.51 7.94 5.58
CA ARG A 161 20.40 7.95 7.05
C ARG A 161 20.59 9.36 7.61
N GLU A 162 21.60 10.09 7.15
CA GLU A 162 21.85 11.48 7.58
C GLU A 162 20.68 12.40 7.24
N PHE A 163 20.09 12.28 6.05
CA PHE A 163 18.91 13.05 5.65
C PHE A 163 17.71 12.74 6.53
N VAL A 164 17.40 11.47 6.75
CA VAL A 164 16.28 11.06 7.60
C VAL A 164 16.51 11.47 9.07
N GLU A 165 17.73 11.36 9.58
CA GLU A 165 18.09 11.84 10.93
C GLU A 165 17.87 13.35 11.08
N ARG A 166 18.22 14.14 10.07
CA ARG A 166 17.94 15.58 10.06
C ARG A 166 16.43 15.84 10.10
N ILE A 167 15.64 15.11 9.33
CA ILE A 167 14.18 15.23 9.33
C ILE A 167 13.59 14.86 10.70
N ALA A 168 14.01 13.73 11.28
CA ALA A 168 13.57 13.27 12.60
C ALA A 168 13.90 14.27 13.72
N THR A 169 15.01 15.02 13.59
CA THR A 169 15.45 16.02 14.57
C THR A 169 14.97 17.45 14.26
N GLY A 170 14.08 17.64 13.27
CA GLY A 170 13.52 18.94 12.92
C GLY A 170 14.48 19.91 12.22
N LYS A 171 15.59 19.39 11.69
CA LYS A 171 16.64 20.10 10.91
C LYS A 171 16.60 19.72 9.42
N GLY A 172 15.58 18.95 9.03
CA GLY A 172 15.35 18.52 7.67
C GLY A 172 14.73 19.64 6.83
N SER A 173 14.82 19.46 5.52
CA SER A 173 14.30 20.35 4.49
C SER A 173 13.66 19.54 3.38
N THR A 174 12.86 20.18 2.52
CA THR A 174 12.27 19.50 1.37
C THR A 174 13.32 18.97 0.39
N ASP A 175 14.48 19.64 0.30
CA ASP A 175 15.62 19.16 -0.50
C ASP A 175 16.11 17.79 0.00
N ASP A 176 16.10 17.54 1.31
CA ASP A 176 16.50 16.24 1.86
C ASP A 176 15.61 15.10 1.33
N LEU A 177 14.30 15.34 1.13
CA LEU A 177 13.39 14.35 0.53
C LEU A 177 13.71 14.09 -0.94
N ASP A 178 14.05 15.13 -1.69
CA ASP A 178 14.42 15.01 -3.10
C ASP A 178 15.75 14.27 -3.24
N GLN A 179 16.74 14.55 -2.37
CA GLN A 179 18.00 13.82 -2.31
C GLN A 179 17.80 12.35 -1.94
N ILE A 180 16.94 12.04 -0.95
CA ILE A 180 16.60 10.65 -0.61
C ILE A 180 16.04 9.92 -1.83
N LYS A 181 15.13 10.55 -2.58
CA LYS A 181 14.55 9.96 -3.79
C LYS A 181 15.62 9.68 -4.85
N VAL A 182 16.50 10.65 -5.13
CA VAL A 182 17.60 10.49 -6.11
C VAL A 182 18.54 9.34 -5.71
N LEU A 183 18.88 9.24 -4.42
CA LEU A 183 19.72 8.15 -3.92
C LEU A 183 19.03 6.80 -4.04
N CYS A 184 17.74 6.71 -3.70
CA CYS A 184 16.96 5.49 -3.88
C CYS A 184 16.93 5.05 -5.34
N ASP A 185 16.56 5.95 -6.26
CA ASP A 185 16.50 5.65 -7.69
C ASP A 185 17.87 5.18 -8.22
N THR A 186 18.96 5.81 -7.78
CA THR A 186 20.33 5.42 -8.16
C THR A 186 20.71 4.04 -7.62
N MET A 187 20.37 3.74 -6.37
CA MET A 187 20.64 2.45 -5.73
C MET A 187 19.80 1.31 -6.31
N ILE A 188 18.66 1.62 -6.94
CA ILE A 188 17.82 0.66 -7.65
C ILE A 188 18.44 0.28 -9.00
N VAL A 189 18.97 1.25 -9.77
CA VAL A 189 19.37 0.99 -11.17
C VAL A 189 20.86 0.72 -11.38
N ALA A 190 21.73 1.20 -10.49
CA ALA A 190 23.18 1.10 -10.64
C ALA A 190 23.95 0.33 -9.53
N PRO A 191 23.37 -0.65 -8.81
CA PRO A 191 24.13 -1.36 -7.79
C PRO A 191 24.95 -2.51 -8.37
N TYR A 192 25.99 -2.94 -7.64
CA TYR A 192 26.76 -4.13 -7.99
C TYR A 192 26.03 -5.43 -7.64
N CYS A 193 25.18 -5.41 -6.61
CA CYS A 193 24.39 -6.57 -6.16
C CYS A 193 22.99 -6.12 -5.70
N GLU A 194 22.11 -7.09 -5.46
CA GLU A 194 20.71 -6.83 -5.12
C GLU A 194 20.49 -6.15 -3.76
N PHE A 195 21.46 -6.24 -2.85
CA PHE A 195 21.37 -5.68 -1.51
C PHE A 195 20.96 -4.20 -1.54
N ALA A 196 21.60 -3.38 -2.37
CA ALA A 196 21.28 -1.95 -2.44
C ALA A 196 19.85 -1.67 -2.94
N MET A 197 19.32 -2.52 -3.84
CA MET A 197 17.93 -2.40 -4.28
C MET A 197 16.97 -2.74 -3.14
N ALA A 198 17.25 -3.84 -2.42
CA ALA A 198 16.45 -4.28 -1.28
C ALA A 198 16.44 -3.25 -0.15
N SER A 199 17.57 -2.60 0.13
CA SER A 199 17.67 -1.58 1.19
C SER A 199 17.13 -0.21 0.80
N SER A 200 16.93 0.10 -0.49
CA SER A 200 16.44 1.44 -0.93
C SER A 200 14.93 1.47 -1.19
N ARG A 201 14.34 0.38 -1.66
CA ARG A 201 12.90 0.31 -1.98
C ARG A 201 11.99 0.61 -0.78
N PRO A 202 12.24 0.06 0.43
CA PRO A 202 11.41 0.38 1.60
C PRO A 202 11.41 1.86 1.96
N VAL A 203 12.58 2.50 1.87
CA VAL A 203 12.74 3.93 2.14
C VAL A 203 11.98 4.76 1.11
N LEU A 204 12.10 4.41 -0.18
CA LEU A 204 11.37 5.07 -1.25
C LEU A 204 9.85 4.96 -1.06
N THR A 205 9.36 3.78 -0.68
CA THR A 205 7.94 3.56 -0.37
C THR A 205 7.51 4.37 0.84
N ALA A 206 8.30 4.41 1.92
CA ALA A 206 8.01 5.22 3.09
C ALA A 206 7.85 6.71 2.72
N VAL A 207 8.79 7.27 1.96
CA VAL A 207 8.75 8.67 1.50
C VAL A 207 7.58 8.94 0.56
N LYS A 208 7.19 7.99 -0.30
CA LYS A 208 6.06 8.15 -1.24
C LYS A 208 4.70 8.03 -0.55
N CYS A 209 4.50 6.98 0.24
CA CYS A 209 3.20 6.67 0.84
C CYS A 209 2.91 7.48 2.09
N PHE A 210 3.94 7.92 2.82
CA PHE A 210 3.81 8.69 4.06
C PHE A 210 4.40 10.10 3.93
N ARG A 211 4.38 10.65 2.71
CA ARG A 211 4.99 11.96 2.41
C ARG A 211 4.50 13.05 3.36
N ASP A 212 3.22 13.05 3.71
CA ASP A 212 2.62 14.04 4.59
C ASP A 212 3.22 14.00 6.00
N GLU A 213 3.60 12.82 6.49
CA GLU A 213 4.27 12.68 7.79
C GLU A 213 5.69 13.25 7.75
N PHE A 214 6.44 13.00 6.68
CA PHE A 214 7.76 13.59 6.48
C PHE A 214 7.67 15.12 6.37
N LEU A 215 6.67 15.64 5.66
CA LEU A 215 6.44 17.08 5.55
C LEU A 215 6.05 17.69 6.91
N ALA A 216 5.24 17.01 7.73
CA ALA A 216 4.93 17.46 9.08
C ALA A 216 6.19 17.61 9.96
N HIS A 217 7.15 16.69 9.84
CA HIS A 217 8.44 16.79 10.54
C HIS A 217 9.29 17.98 10.06
N ILE A 218 9.23 18.30 8.76
CA ILE A 218 10.02 19.38 8.14
C ILE A 218 9.40 20.75 8.43
N GLU A 219 8.11 20.91 8.13
CA GLU A 219 7.43 22.21 8.11
C GLU A 219 6.86 22.57 9.47
N GLN A 220 6.21 21.60 10.13
CA GLN A 220 5.50 21.81 11.38
C GLN A 220 6.37 21.48 12.60
N LYS A 221 7.46 20.74 12.40
CA LYS A 221 8.35 20.23 13.46
C LYS A 221 7.57 19.44 14.53
N VAL A 222 6.59 18.67 14.08
CA VAL A 222 5.74 17.84 14.94
C VAL A 222 5.82 16.39 14.48
N CYS A 223 5.98 15.50 15.44
CA CYS A 223 5.83 14.05 15.25
C CYS A 223 4.44 13.63 15.79
N ALA A 224 3.52 13.26 14.91
CA ALA A 224 2.15 12.87 15.31
C ALA A 224 2.14 11.66 16.27
N ALA A 225 3.07 10.73 16.07
CA ALA A 225 3.26 9.55 16.92
C ALA A 225 4.00 9.85 18.23
N GLY A 226 4.63 11.03 18.37
CA GLY A 226 5.37 11.43 19.57
C GLY A 226 6.65 10.62 19.84
N VAL A 227 7.20 9.93 18.83
CA VAL A 227 8.39 9.07 18.98
C VAL A 227 9.68 9.87 18.89
N CYS A 228 9.76 10.86 17.99
CA CYS A 228 10.93 11.73 17.85
C CYS A 228 10.98 12.74 19.02
N GLN A 229 11.85 12.48 20.00
CA GLN A 229 11.90 13.23 21.26
C GLN A 229 12.22 14.71 21.05
N GLU A 230 13.02 15.02 20.04
CA GLU A 230 13.48 16.35 19.66
C GLU A 230 12.36 17.22 19.10
N LEU A 231 11.25 16.61 18.67
CA LEU A 231 10.05 17.27 18.15
C LEU A 231 8.90 17.30 19.17
N LEU A 232 9.10 16.75 20.37
CA LEU A 232 8.10 16.82 21.41
C LEU A 232 8.04 18.24 21.98
N PRO A 233 6.84 18.82 22.14
CA PRO A 233 6.70 20.13 22.78
C PRO A 233 7.29 20.09 24.19
N SER A 234 8.03 21.15 24.53
CA SER A 234 8.65 21.29 25.83
C SER A 234 7.59 21.27 26.95
N ALA A 235 7.99 20.90 28.17
CA ALA A 235 7.09 20.90 29.33
C ALA A 235 6.39 22.25 29.59
N ALA A 236 6.96 23.35 29.08
CA ALA A 236 6.38 24.70 29.15
C ALA A 236 5.24 24.91 28.15
N GLU A 237 5.32 24.34 26.95
CA GLU A 237 4.32 24.50 25.88
C GLU A 237 3.06 23.65 26.12
N LYS A 238 3.22 22.47 26.74
CA LYS A 238 2.08 21.63 27.18
C LYS A 238 1.17 22.33 28.21
N LYS A 239 1.71 23.30 28.97
CA LYS A 239 0.97 24.05 30.00
C LYS A 239 0.23 25.27 29.44
N ALA A 240 0.52 25.67 28.21
CA ALA A 240 -0.15 26.78 27.51
C ALA A 240 -1.28 26.31 26.58
N ALA A 241 -1.32 25.02 26.26
CA ALA A 241 -2.33 24.39 25.39
C ALA A 241 -3.42 23.61 26.16
N ALA A 242 -3.38 23.61 27.51
CA ALA A 242 -4.35 23.00 28.41
C ALA A 242 -5.07 24.09 29.22
#